data_AF-A0AAW4MY33-F1
#
_entry.id   AF-A0AAW4MY33-F1
#
_cell.length_a   1.000
_cell.length_b   1.000
_cell.length_c   1.000
_cell.angle_alpha   90.00
_cell.angle_beta   90.00
_cell.angle_gamma   90.00
#
_symmetry.space_group_name_H-M   'P 1'
#
loop_
_entity.id
_entity.type
_entity.pdbx_description
1 polymer ?
#
loop_
_entity_poly.entity_id
_entity_poly.type
_entity_poly.pdbx_seq_one_letter_code
_entity_poly.pdbx_strand_id
1 'polypeptide(L)' 'VVTLVVGYLLVSSGFCPKIVLEVPWTMPPVFLGFLCTGGKLMGAVSQLIVIALSVVIYTPFLIAYEKYQAKQSEAE' A
#
# COMPACT_ATOMS: atom_id res chain seq x y z
N VAL A 1 -9.85 2.66 1.83
CA VAL A 1 -10.19 3.08 3.21
C VAL A 1 -9.20 2.52 4.22
N VAL A 2 -8.98 1.20 4.29
CA VAL A 2 -8.05 0.59 5.27
C VAL A 2 -6.64 1.20 5.20
N THR A 3 -6.05 1.29 4.01
CA THR A 3 -4.73 1.88 3.79
C THR A 3 -4.63 3.36 4.21
N LEU A 4 -5.71 4.13 4.07
CA LEU A 4 -5.79 5.52 4.53
C LEU A 4 -5.81 5.61 6.06
N VAL A 5 -6.60 4.76 6.72
CA VAL A 5 -6.68 4.72 8.19
C VAL A 5 -5.31 4.34 8.76
N VAL A 6 -4.67 3.31 8.22
CA VAL A 6 -3.33 2.89 8.65
C VAL A 6 -2.30 4.01 8.40
N GLY A 7 -2.33 4.63 7.22
CA GLY A 7 -1.44 5.76 6.91
C GLY A 7 -1.61 6.93 7.88
N TYR A 8 -2.85 7.28 8.21
CA TYR A 8 -3.15 8.33 9.19
C TYR A 8 -2.62 7.98 10.58
N LEU A 9 -2.81 6.74 11.03
CA LEU A 9 -2.28 6.26 12.32
C LEU A 9 -0.74 6.29 12.34
N LEU A 10 -0.08 5.91 11.25
CA LEU A 10 1.39 5.95 11.14
C LEU A 10 1.93 7.38 11.23
N VAL A 11 1.26 8.34 10.60
CA VAL A 11 1.66 9.76 10.70
C VAL A 11 1.32 10.35 12.06
N SER A 12 0.13 10.07 12.60
CA SER A 12 -0.32 10.60 13.89
C SER A 12 0.45 10.04 15.09
N SER A 13 0.95 8.79 15.01
CA SER A 13 1.79 8.17 16.04
C SER A 13 3.24 8.70 16.04
N GLY A 14 3.62 9.51 15.06
CA GLY A 14 4.99 10.01 14.89
C GLY A 14 5.95 9.00 14.26
N PHE A 15 5.48 7.80 13.90
CA PHE A 15 6.28 6.80 13.19
C PHE A 15 6.65 7.26 11.78
N CYS A 16 5.66 7.72 11.02
CA CYS A 16 5.88 8.34 9.71
C CYS A 16 6.06 9.85 9.89
N PRO A 17 7.16 10.44 9.39
CA PRO A 17 7.35 11.87 9.40
C PRO A 17 6.23 12.59 8.64
N LYS A 18 5.95 13.84 9.02
CA LYS A 18 4.98 14.67 8.30
C LYS A 18 5.37 14.80 6.82
N ILE A 19 4.35 14.78 5.97
CA ILE A 19 4.50 15.04 4.53
C ILE A 19 4.85 16.52 4.36
N VAL A 20 5.94 16.79 3.65
CA VAL A 20 6.50 18.13 3.42
C VAL A 20 6.58 18.48 1.93
N LEU A 21 6.48 17.49 1.06
CA LEU A 21 6.53 17.66 -0.39
C LEU A 21 5.39 16.90 -1.06
N GLU A 22 4.73 17.56 -2.01
CA GLU A 22 3.80 16.92 -2.93
C GLU A 22 4.59 16.31 -4.09
N VAL A 23 4.51 15.00 -4.24
CA VAL A 23 5.23 14.23 -5.25
C VAL A 23 4.19 13.62 -6.20
N PRO A 24 4.42 13.63 -7.53
CA PRO A 24 3.47 13.07 -8.48
C PRO A 24 3.19 11.59 -8.17
N TRP A 25 1.92 11.19 -8.26
CA TRP A 25 1.45 9.84 -7.92
C TRP A 25 2.03 8.74 -8.82
N THR A 26 2.59 9.10 -9.97
CA THR A 26 3.27 8.18 -10.89
C THR A 26 4.65 7.77 -10.38
N MET A 27 5.18 8.39 -9.32
CA MET A 27 6.41 7.94 -8.67
C MET A 27 6.21 6.57 -8.03
N PRO A 28 7.20 5.65 -8.15
CA PRO A 28 7.07 4.34 -7.53
C PRO A 28 6.87 4.48 -6.02
N PRO A 29 5.99 3.66 -5.41
CA PRO A 29 5.47 3.93 -4.07
C PRO A 29 6.54 4.16 -2.98
N VAL A 30 7.61 3.36 -2.98
CA VAL A 30 8.67 3.44 -1.96
C VAL A 30 9.43 4.77 -2.06
N PHE A 31 9.75 5.20 -3.29
CA PHE A 31 10.36 6.50 -3.53
C PHE A 31 9.40 7.65 -3.21
N LEU A 32 8.11 7.48 -3.51
CA LEU A 32 7.08 8.46 -3.16
C LEU A 32 7.08 8.71 -1.65
N GLY A 33 7.04 7.67 -0.82
CA GLY A 33 7.08 7.82 0.65
C GLY A 33 8.35 8.49 1.17
N PHE A 34 9.51 8.17 0.58
CA PHE A 34 10.79 8.80 0.93
C PHE A 34 10.81 10.30 0.59
N LEU A 35 10.40 10.65 -0.63
CA LEU A 35 10.45 12.01 -1.13
C LEU A 35 9.37 12.89 -0.47
N CYS A 36 8.16 12.38 -0.29
CA CYS A 36 7.08 13.10 0.40
C CYS A 36 7.45 13.53 1.82
N THR A 37 8.31 12.76 2.50
CA THR A 37 8.76 13.05 3.87
C THR A 37 10.06 13.86 3.95
N GLY A 38 10.55 14.37 2.80
CA GLY A 38 11.75 15.19 2.73
C GLY A 38 13.05 14.38 2.81
N GLY A 39 13.05 13.16 2.28
CA GLY A 39 14.22 12.28 2.27
C GLY A 39 14.39 11.46 3.55
N LYS A 40 13.29 11.18 4.27
CA LYS A 40 13.35 10.38 5.51
C LYS A 40 13.00 8.93 5.22
N LEU A 41 13.87 8.01 5.65
CA LEU A 41 13.69 6.56 5.45
C LEU A 41 12.39 6.02 6.06
N MET A 42 11.93 6.60 7.17
CA MET A 42 10.67 6.18 7.81
C MET A 42 9.45 6.40 6.91
N GLY A 43 9.49 7.38 5.99
CA GLY A 43 8.46 7.54 4.97
C GLY A 43 8.41 6.37 3.99
N ALA A 44 9.57 5.89 3.51
CA ALA A 44 9.65 4.70 2.66
C ALA A 44 9.17 3.43 3.38
N VAL A 45 9.55 3.25 4.65
CA VAL A 45 9.13 2.10 5.47
C VAL A 45 7.61 2.12 5.68
N SER A 46 7.03 3.28 5.98
CA SER A 46 5.57 3.39 6.12
C SER A 46 4.83 2.99 4.84
N GLN A 47 5.37 3.32 3.66
CA GLN A 47 4.78 2.90 2.40
C GLN A 47 4.89 1.38 2.21
N LEU A 48 6.03 0.77 2.53
CA LEU A 48 6.18 -0.69 2.45
C LEU A 48 5.16 -1.42 3.33
N ILE A 49 4.89 -0.91 4.54
CA ILE A 49 3.87 -1.45 5.44
C ILE A 49 2.48 -1.40 4.79
N VAL A 50 2.12 -0.25 4.21
CA VAL A 50 0.80 -0.06 3.58
C VAL A 50 0.64 -0.95 2.34
N ILE A 51 1.70 -1.13 1.54
CA ILE A 51 1.69 -2.04 0.38
C ILE A 51 1.54 -3.49 0.82
N ALA A 52 2.32 -3.93 1.81
CA ALA A 52 2.24 -5.30 2.33
C ALA A 52 0.84 -5.62 2.86
N LEU A 53 0.24 -4.69 3.62
CA LEU A 53 -1.14 -4.82 4.08
C LEU A 53 -2.14 -4.88 2.91
N SER A 54 -1.95 -4.05 1.89
CA SER A 54 -2.81 -4.09 0.69
C SER A 54 -2.73 -5.43 -0.02
N VAL A 55 -1.52 -6.02 -0.14
CA VAL A 55 -1.34 -7.34 -0.74
C VAL A 55 -2.09 -8.38 0.08
N VAL A 56 -1.86 -8.45 1.39
CA VAL A 56 -2.51 -9.43 2.29
C VAL A 56 -4.04 -9.33 2.24
N ILE A 57 -4.58 -8.11 2.21
CA ILE A 57 -6.03 -7.90 2.11
C ILE A 57 -6.56 -8.37 0.75
N TYR A 58 -5.79 -8.19 -0.33
CA TYR A 58 -6.21 -8.55 -1.68
C TYR A 58 -6.06 -10.05 -1.98
N THR A 59 -5.06 -10.73 -1.41
CA THR A 59 -4.76 -12.15 -1.64
C THR A 59 -5.97 -13.10 -1.52
N PRO A 60 -6.83 -13.05 -0.48
CA PRO A 60 -7.96 -13.97 -0.40
C PRO A 60 -8.97 -13.79 -1.54
N PHE A 61 -9.17 -12.56 -2.01
CA PHE A 61 -10.06 -12.27 -3.14
C PHE A 61 -9.47 -12.76 -4.46
N LEU A 62 -8.15 -12.61 -4.62
CA LEU A 62 -7.43 -13.16 -5.77
C LEU A 62 -7.60 -14.69 -5.83
N ILE A 63 -7.36 -15.39 -4.72
CA ILE A 63 -7.51 -16.86 -4.65
C ILE A 63 -8.96 -17.29 -4.93
N ALA A 64 -9.94 -16.56 -4.39
CA ALA A 64 -11.35 -16.86 -4.65
C ALA A 64 -11.72 -16.66 -6.13
N TYR A 65 -11.19 -15.61 -6.75
CA TYR A 65 -11.37 -15.32 -8.17
C TYR A 65 -10.72 -16.38 -9.06
N GLU A 66 -9.50 -16.81 -8.76
CA GLU A 66 -8.80 -17.88 -9.48
C GLU A 66 -9.59 -19.20 -9.42
N LYS A 67 -10.12 -19.56 -8.24
CA LYS A 67 -10.97 -20.74 -8.09
C LYS A 67 -12.28 -20.66 -8.88
N TYR A 68 -12.88 -19.47 -8.96
CA TYR A 68 -14.08 -19.26 -9.76
C TYR A 68 -13.80 -19.45 -11.25
N GLN A 69 -12.70 -18.85 -11.75
CA GLN A 69 -12.33 -18.95 -13.16
C GLN A 69 -11.96 -20.38 -13.56
N ALA A 70 -11.24 -21.12 -12.71
CA ALA A 70 -10.89 -22.51 -12.97
C ALA A 70 -12.13 -23.41 -13.16
N LYS A 71 -13.17 -23.21 -12.35
CA LYS A 71 -14.44 -23.94 -12.51
C LYS A 71 -15.17 -23.58 -13.81
N GLN A 72 -15.10 -22.32 -14.23
CA GLN A 72 -15.72 -21.88 -15.47
C GLN A 72 -15.02 -22.49 -16.69
N SER A 73 -13.69 -22.58 -16.68
CA SER A 73 -12.91 -23.20 -17.77
C SER A 73 -13.08 -24.72 -17.87
N GLU A 74 -13.46 -25.40 -16.78
CA GLU A 74 -13.76 -26.84 -16.81
C GLU A 74 -15.19 -27.15 -17.29
N ALA A 75 -16.07 -26.14 -17.30
CA ALA A 75 -17.45 -26.26 -17.75
C ALA A 75 -17.65 -25.91 -19.24
N GLU A 76 -16.63 -25.35 -19.89
CA GLU A 76 -16.53 -25.16 -21.35
C GLU A 76 -15.80 -26.34 -22.00
#